data_AF-A0A800A7I6-F1
#
_entry.id   AF-A0A800A7I6-F1
#
_cell.length_a   1.000
_cell.length_b   1.000
_cell.length_c   1.000
_cell.angle_alpha   90.00
_cell.angle_beta   90.00
_cell.angle_gamma   90.00
#
_symmetry.space_group_name_H-M   'P 1'
#
loop_
_entity.id
_entity.type
_entity.pdbx_description
1 polymer ?
#
loop_
_entity_poly.entity_id
_entity_poly.type
_entity_poly.pdbx_seq_one_letter_code
_entity_poly.pdbx_strand_id
1 'polypeptide(L)'
;MRADRRLAAPLAIALLVAACAAPATLPEPAESELMLTGVVTRVLDGDTLVLETGLRVRLAGVNAPEADERYSSQAADAHQVCRPLTEE
;
A
#
# COMPACT_ATOMS: atom_id res chain seq x y z
N MET A 1 5.49 -48.15 -32.52
CA MET A 1 4.45 -48.20 -31.45
C MET A 1 3.44 -47.10 -31.73
N ARG A 2 2.27 -47.43 -32.29
CA ARG A 2 1.16 -46.48 -32.41
C ARG A 2 0.54 -46.40 -31.02
N ALA A 3 0.85 -45.37 -30.25
CA ALA A 3 0.20 -45.17 -28.96
C ALA A 3 -1.31 -45.10 -29.22
N ASP A 4 -2.07 -46.00 -28.60
CA ASP A 4 -3.51 -46.07 -28.76
C ASP A 4 -4.14 -44.73 -28.32
N ARG A 5 -4.50 -43.90 -29.30
CA ARG A 5 -5.13 -42.57 -29.12
C ARG A 5 -6.41 -42.62 -28.28
N ARG A 6 -6.97 -43.81 -28.04
CA ARG A 6 -8.16 -44.04 -27.23
C ARG A 6 -7.92 -43.86 -25.72
N LEU A 7 -6.68 -44.03 -25.25
CA LEU A 7 -6.29 -43.82 -23.84
C LEU A 7 -5.73 -42.42 -23.57
N ALA A 8 -5.29 -41.70 -24.61
CA ALA A 8 -4.70 -40.37 -24.49
C ALA A 8 -5.73 -39.29 -24.10
N ALA A 9 -6.96 -39.39 -24.62
CA ALA A 9 -8.02 -38.43 -24.35
C ALA A 9 -8.50 -38.41 -22.88
N PRO A 10 -8.86 -39.55 -22.23
CA PRO A 10 -9.28 -39.53 -20.84
C PRO A 10 -8.15 -39.15 -19.89
N LEU A 11 -6.90 -39.50 -20.20
CA LEU A 11 -5.73 -39.11 -19.42
C LEU A 11 -5.47 -37.60 -19.50
N ALA A 12 -5.59 -37.00 -20.69
CA ALA A 12 -5.47 -35.56 -20.86
C ALA A 12 -6.57 -34.79 -20.12
N ILE A 13 -7.81 -35.30 -20.14
CA ILE A 13 -8.93 -34.70 -19.40
C ILE A 13 -8.70 -34.82 -17.88
N ALA A 14 -8.26 -35.98 -17.38
CA ALA A 14 -7.96 -36.17 -15.96
C ALA A 14 -6.84 -35.23 -15.47
N LEU A 15 -5.79 -35.04 -16.28
CA LEU A 15 -4.72 -34.09 -15.97
C LEU A 15 -5.21 -32.63 -15.96
N LEU A 16 -6.12 -32.27 -16.88
CA LEU A 16 -6.69 -30.92 -16.94
C LEU A 16 -7.55 -30.62 -15.70
N VAL A 17 -8.38 -31.58 -15.26
CA VAL A 17 -9.23 -31.43 -14.07
C VAL A 17 -8.40 -31.36 -12.80
N ALA A 18 -7.34 -32.16 -12.68
CA ALA A 18 -6.44 -32.12 -11.53
C ALA A 18 -5.70 -30.77 -11.40
N ALA A 19 -5.34 -30.14 -12.52
CA ALA A 19 -4.71 -28.82 -12.51
C ALA A 19 -5.65 -27.70 -12.02
N CYS A 20 -6.96 -27.83 -12.26
CA CYS A 20 -7.95 -26.86 -11.80
C CYS A 20 -8.41 -27.06 -10.35
N ALA A 21 -8.15 -28.24 -9.76
CA ALA A 21 -8.57 -28.56 -8.39
C ALA A 21 -7.57 -28.13 -7.31
N ALA A 22 -6.42 -27.56 -7.71
CA ALA A 22 -5.47 -27.03 -6.74
C ALA A 22 -6.07 -25.78 -6.06
N PRO A 23 -6.22 -25.76 -4.73
CA PRO A 23 -6.62 -24.55 -4.02
C PRO A 23 -5.55 -23.49 -4.29
N ALA A 24 -5.94 -22.40 -4.93
CA ALA A 24 -5.11 -21.21 -5.03
C ALA A 24 -5.03 -20.61 -3.63
N THR A 25 -4.04 -21.03 -2.84
CA THR A 25 -3.63 -20.31 -1.64
C THR A 25 -2.98 -19.02 -2.11
N LEU A 26 -3.80 -17.99 -2.33
CA LEU A 26 -3.28 -16.64 -2.48
C LEU A 26 -2.61 -16.31 -1.14
N PRO A 27 -1.31 -15.94 -1.13
CA PRO A 27 -0.74 -15.40 0.09
C PRO A 27 -1.60 -14.20 0.48
N GLU A 28 -2.18 -14.24 1.69
CA GLU A 28 -2.76 -13.04 2.25
C GLU A 28 -1.65 -11.99 2.23
N PRO A 29 -1.95 -10.75 1.80
CA PRO A 29 -0.97 -9.68 1.92
C PRO A 29 -0.58 -9.64 3.39
N ALA A 30 0.68 -9.97 3.68
CA ALA A 30 1.20 -9.77 5.01
C ALA A 30 1.04 -8.27 5.26
N GLU A 31 0.08 -7.90 6.11
CA GLU A 31 -0.05 -6.56 6.65
C GLU A 31 1.15 -6.35 7.58
N SER A 32 2.32 -6.21 6.96
CA SER A 32 3.46 -5.59 7.58
C SER A 32 3.01 -4.16 7.83
N GLU A 33 2.51 -3.88 9.04
CA GLU A 33 2.37 -2.53 9.56
C GLU A 33 3.76 -1.88 9.51
N LEU A 34 4.08 -1.26 8.37
CA LEU A 34 5.28 -0.47 8.19
C LEU A 34 5.14 0.74 9.10
N MET A 35 5.65 0.60 10.32
CA MET A 35 5.67 1.67 11.29
C MET A 35 6.81 2.63 10.90
N LEU A 36 6.44 3.78 10.34
CA LEU A 36 7.38 4.84 10.00
C LEU A 36 7.38 5.89 11.12
N THR A 37 8.53 6.12 11.73
CA THR A 37 8.74 7.18 12.72
C THR A 37 9.67 8.25 12.14
N GLY A 38 9.36 9.52 12.37
CA GLY A 38 10.21 10.62 11.94
C GLY A 38 9.70 11.98 12.44
N VAL A 39 10.57 12.98 12.38
CA VAL A 39 10.25 14.36 12.78
C VAL A 39 9.66 15.13 11.61
N VAL A 40 8.48 15.73 11.78
CA VAL A 40 7.87 16.60 10.77
C VAL A 40 8.60 17.93 10.76
N THR A 41 9.19 18.30 9.61
CA THR A 41 9.89 19.58 9.43
C THR A 41 9.06 20.60 8.66
N ARG A 42 8.13 20.15 7.80
CA ARG A 42 7.21 21.02 7.07
C ARG A 42 5.85 20.35 6.87
N VAL A 43 4.79 21.14 6.93
CA VAL A 43 3.44 20.78 6.50
C VAL A 43 3.21 21.47 5.15
N LEU A 44 2.84 20.73 4.11
CA LEU A 44 2.61 21.32 2.78
C LEU A 44 1.14 21.72 2.61
N ASP A 45 0.23 20.85 3.05
CA ASP A 45 -1.22 21.00 3.05
C ASP A 45 -1.79 20.11 4.17
N GLY A 46 -3.12 19.91 4.23
CA GLY A 46 -3.76 19.16 5.30
C GLY A 46 -3.57 17.64 5.27
N ASP A 47 -2.95 17.06 4.23
CA ASP A 47 -2.73 15.61 4.12
C ASP A 47 -1.30 15.23 3.68
N THR A 48 -0.43 16.22 3.48
CA THR A 48 0.93 16.04 2.97
C THR A 48 1.96 16.69 3.90
N LEU A 49 2.85 15.86 4.43
CA LEU A 49 3.90 16.23 5.38
C LEU A 49 5.29 15.99 4.79
N VAL A 50 6.29 16.72 5.27
CA VAL A 50 7.72 16.48 4.98
C VAL A 50 8.44 16.14 6.27
N LEU A 51 9.12 14.99 6.29
CA LEU A 51 9.93 14.56 7.41
C LEU A 51 11.34 15.17 7.33
N GLU A 52 12.10 15.10 8.43
CA GLU A 52 13.50 15.54 8.49
C GLU A 52 14.41 14.86 7.46
N THR A 53 14.05 13.64 7.05
CA THR A 53 14.74 12.90 5.98
C THR A 53 14.50 13.49 4.58
N GLY A 54 13.61 14.48 4.47
CA GLY A 54 13.10 15.01 3.20
C GLY A 54 12.00 14.16 2.57
N LEU A 55 11.64 13.03 3.19
CA LEU A 55 10.55 12.17 2.72
C LEU A 55 9.21 12.92 2.78
N ARG A 56 8.48 12.91 1.67
CA ARG A 56 7.11 13.42 1.60
C ARG A 56 6.14 12.28 1.91
N VAL A 57 5.26 12.49 2.88
CA VAL A 57 4.26 11.51 3.32
C VAL A 57 2.87 12.07 3.03
N ARG A 58 2.07 11.32 2.26
CA ARG A 58 0.65 11.59 2.01
C ARG A 58 -0.20 10.67 2.88
N LEU A 59 -1.18 11.21 3.57
CA LEU A 59 -2.08 10.45 4.42
C LEU A 59 -3.07 9.64 3.56
N ALA A 60 -3.03 8.31 3.68
CA ALA A 60 -3.92 7.45 2.93
C ALA A 60 -5.38 7.63 3.38
N GLY A 61 -6.29 7.78 2.42
CA GLY A 61 -7.73 7.92 2.69
C GLY A 61 -8.17 9.32 3.15
N VAL A 62 -7.23 10.27 3.26
CA VAL A 62 -7.52 11.68 3.54
C VAL A 62 -7.25 12.48 2.27
N ASN A 63 -8.16 13.38 1.92
CA ASN A 63 -7.98 14.36 0.86
C ASN A 63 -8.30 15.75 1.41
N ALA A 64 -7.27 16.53 1.72
CA ALA A 64 -7.42 17.87 2.26
C ALA A 64 -7.55 18.92 1.14
N PRO A 65 -8.12 20.11 1.43
CA PRO A 65 -8.07 21.23 0.49
C PRO A 65 -6.64 21.63 0.16
N GLU A 66 -6.38 21.88 -1.11
CA GLU A 66 -5.08 22.34 -1.61
C GLU A 66 -4.85 23.82 -1.23
N ALA A 67 -3.60 24.30 -1.35
CA ALA A 67 -3.19 25.60 -0.82
C ALA A 67 -4.06 26.81 -1.25
N ASP A 68 -4.61 26.78 -2.46
CA ASP A 68 -5.47 27.82 -3.04
C ASP A 68 -6.97 27.61 -2.81
N GLU A 69 -7.35 26.54 -2.11
CA GLU A 69 -8.74 26.20 -1.83
C GLU A 69 -9.22 26.74 -0.48
N ARG A 70 -10.54 26.78 -0.33
CA ARG A 70 -11.15 27.23 0.93
C ARG A 70 -10.82 26.22 2.04
N TYR A 71 -10.45 26.75 3.20
CA TYR A 71 -10.09 26.02 4.42
C TYR A 71 -8.71 25.34 4.42
N SER A 72 -7.87 25.63 3.42
CA SER A 72 -6.52 25.07 3.31
C SER A 72 -5.64 25.36 4.53
N SER A 73 -5.67 26.59 5.05
CA SER A 73 -4.93 26.97 6.26
C SER A 73 -5.38 26.19 7.49
N GLN A 74 -6.68 26.00 7.69
CA GLN A 74 -7.21 25.26 8.84
C GLN A 74 -6.86 23.78 8.76
N ALA A 75 -6.87 23.21 7.55
CA ALA A 75 -6.48 21.83 7.33
C ALA A 75 -4.99 21.60 7.61
N ALA A 76 -4.13 22.56 7.24
CA ALA A 76 -2.70 22.50 7.52
C ALA A 76 -2.38 22.74 9.01
N ASP A 77 -3.07 23.67 9.68
CA ASP A 77 -2.83 24.03 11.10
C ASP A 77 -3.10 22.87 12.08
N ALA A 78 -3.92 21.89 11.68
CA ALA A 78 -4.14 20.67 12.45
C ALA A 78 -2.85 19.86 12.66
N HIS A 79 -1.85 20.04 11.78
CA HIS A 79 -0.56 19.38 11.87
C HIS A 79 0.48 20.31 12.48
N GLN A 80 1.08 19.90 13.59
CA GLN A 80 2.09 20.71 14.25
C GLN A 80 3.49 20.32 13.77
N VAL A 81 4.25 21.29 13.23
CA VAL A 81 5.68 21.08 12.96
C VAL A 81 6.37 20.83 14.30
N CYS A 82 7.07 19.69 14.41
CA CYS A 82 7.82 19.37 15.60
C CYS A 82 8.92 20.41 15.78
N ARG A 83 8.77 21.28 16.78
CA ARG A 83 9.90 22.08 17.27
C ARG A 83 10.90 21.09 17.88
N PRO A 84 12.20 21.15 17.54
CA PRO A 84 13.17 20.27 18.16
C PRO A 84 13.09 20.43 19.68
N LEU A 85 12.99 19.31 20.40
CA LEU A 85 13.17 19.27 21.84
C LEU A 85 14.65 19.60 22.07
N THR A 86 14.95 20.87 22.33
CA THR A 86 16.23 21.24 22.93
C THR A 86 16.23 20.62 24.32
N GLU A 87 17.00 19.53 24.49
CA GLU A 87 17.34 19.04 25.82
C GLU A 87 18.20 20.12 26.48
N GLU A 88 17.69 20.73 27.56
CA GLU A 88 18.44 21.64 28.44
C GLU A 88 19.32 20.87 29.42
#